data_AF-A0A183CQN0-F1
#
_entry.id   AF-A0A183CQN0-F1
#
_cell.length_a   1.000
_cell.length_b   1.000
_cell.length_c   1.000
_cell.angle_alpha   90.00
_cell.angle_beta   90.00
_cell.angle_gamma   90.00
#
_symmetry.space_group_name_H-M   'P 1'
#
loop_
_entity.id
_entity.type
_entity.pdbx_description
1 polymer ?
#
loop_
_entity_poly.entity_id
_entity_poly.type
_entity_poly.pdbx_seq_one_letter_code
_entity_poly.pdbx_strand_id
1 'polypeptide(L)'
;MVAMRKHMDNTCYKFMFYIAVADMLALFVSGVLTGYLALVGAVYCTAPKLIYFVGSWVVCLWITESTAEMLLAFNRCVEVSSSYWADVLFHGKRIYLWMIIPTLYGCIMFINKWIIIF
;
A
#
# COMPACT_ATOMS: atom_id res chain seq x y z
N MET A 1 12.00 -1.72 -17.83
CA MET A 1 12.31 -2.54 -16.63
C MET A 1 13.79 -2.87 -16.44
N VAL A 2 14.66 -2.85 -17.46
CA VAL A 2 16.11 -3.19 -17.31
C VAL A 2 16.95 -2.09 -16.64
N ALA A 3 16.65 -0.81 -16.87
CA ALA A 3 17.37 0.31 -16.24
C ALA A 3 17.19 0.37 -14.71
N MET A 4 16.04 -0.11 -14.25
CA MET A 4 15.65 -0.15 -12.85
C MET A 4 16.48 -1.12 -12.01
N ARG A 5 17.00 -2.20 -12.62
CA ARG A 5 17.79 -3.23 -11.93
C ARG A 5 19.18 -2.72 -11.51
N LYS A 6 19.69 -1.67 -12.17
CA LYS A 6 21.04 -1.13 -11.93
C LYS A 6 21.12 -0.19 -10.71
N HIS A 7 19.98 0.20 -10.14
CA HIS A 7 19.87 1.03 -8.94
C HIS A 7 19.17 0.31 -7.77
N MET A 8 19.13 -1.04 -7.80
CA MET A 8 18.50 -1.88 -6.77
C MET A 8 19.16 -1.78 -5.38
N ASP A 9 20.37 -1.21 -5.30
CA ASP A 9 21.03 -0.91 -4.03
C ASP A 9 20.36 0.27 -3.30
N ASN A 10 19.69 1.17 -4.02
CA ASN A 10 19.08 2.34 -3.41
C ASN A 10 17.73 2.00 -2.75
N THR A 11 17.60 2.34 -1.47
CA THR A 11 16.37 2.27 -0.66
C THR A 11 15.12 2.78 -1.39
N CYS A 12 15.27 3.90 -2.09
CA CYS A 12 14.21 4.57 -2.85
C CYS A 12 13.55 3.65 -3.88
N TYR A 13 14.34 2.79 -4.52
CA TYR A 13 13.86 1.90 -5.56
C TYR A 13 13.00 0.75 -5.01
N LYS A 14 13.30 0.28 -3.79
CA LYS A 14 12.51 -0.75 -3.10
C LYS A 14 11.11 -0.24 -2.74
N PHE A 15 11.01 1.00 -2.25
CA PHE A 15 9.73 1.65 -1.96
C PHE A 15 8.90 1.86 -3.23
N MET A 16 9.50 2.38 -4.31
CA MET A 16 8.79 2.57 -5.58
C MET A 16 8.23 1.26 -6.15
N PHE A 17 8.98 0.15 -6.04
CA PHE A 17 8.49 -1.14 -6.49
C PHE A 17 7.32 -1.66 -5.64
N TYR A 18 7.38 -1.46 -4.31
CA TYR A 18 6.30 -1.86 -3.41
C TYR A 18 5.00 -1.10 -3.70
N ILE A 19 5.09 0.22 -3.79
CA ILE A 19 3.96 1.11 -4.13
C ILE A 19 3.36 0.68 -5.47
N ALA A 20 4.19 0.53 -6.51
CA ALA A 20 3.70 0.10 -7.82
C ALA A 20 2.95 -1.24 -7.81
N VAL A 21 3.37 -2.21 -6.98
CA VAL A 21 2.66 -3.49 -6.86
C VAL A 21 1.32 -3.33 -6.15
N ALA A 22 1.28 -2.54 -5.07
CA ALA A 22 0.07 -2.32 -4.31
C ALA A 22 -0.95 -1.43 -5.05
N ASP A 23 -0.50 -0.44 -5.83
CA ASP A 23 -1.35 0.35 -6.72
C ASP A 23 -2.02 -0.51 -7.81
N MET A 24 -1.26 -1.45 -8.42
CA MET A 24 -1.83 -2.41 -9.38
C MET A 24 -2.91 -3.30 -8.75
N LEU A 25 -2.71 -3.74 -7.50
CA LEU A 25 -3.73 -4.48 -6.75
C LEU A 25 -4.93 -3.59 -6.41
N ALA A 26 -4.71 -2.34 -6.03
CA ALA A 26 -5.75 -1.39 -5.69
C ALA A 26 -6.62 -1.06 -6.91
N LEU A 27 -6.02 -0.84 -8.08
CA LEU A 27 -6.73 -0.60 -9.34
C LEU A 27 -7.52 -1.83 -9.80
N PHE A 28 -6.98 -3.03 -9.58
CA PHE A 28 -7.71 -4.25 -9.91
C PHE A 28 -9.00 -4.37 -9.08
N VAL A 29 -8.92 -4.13 -7.78
CA VAL A 29 -10.08 -4.23 -6.88
C VAL A 29 -11.03 -3.04 -7.06
N SER A 30 -10.52 -1.81 -7.08
CA SER A 30 -11.36 -0.61 -7.18
C SER A 30 -11.94 -0.41 -8.59
N GLY A 31 -11.23 -0.79 -9.64
CA GLY A 31 -11.67 -0.65 -11.03
C GLY A 31 -12.49 -1.85 -11.51
N VAL A 32 -11.88 -3.04 -11.56
CA VAL A 32 -12.50 -4.22 -12.18
C VAL A 32 -13.65 -4.76 -11.35
N LEU A 33 -13.44 -4.91 -10.04
CA LEU A 33 -14.45 -5.51 -9.17
C LEU A 33 -15.62 -4.54 -8.92
N THR A 34 -15.34 -3.28 -8.59
CA THR A 34 -16.39 -2.26 -8.46
C THR A 34 -17.13 -2.04 -9.77
N GLY A 35 -16.43 -2.01 -10.91
CA GLY A 35 -17.04 -1.90 -12.24
C GLY A 35 -17.97 -3.06 -12.56
N TYR A 36 -17.56 -4.29 -12.22
CA TYR A 36 -18.42 -5.47 -12.35
C TYR A 36 -19.66 -5.38 -11.45
N LEU A 37 -19.51 -4.98 -10.18
CA LEU A 37 -20.65 -4.78 -9.28
C LEU A 37 -21.61 -3.70 -9.80
N ALA A 38 -21.09 -2.64 -10.41
CA ALA A 38 -21.88 -1.57 -11.02
C ALA A 38 -22.70 -2.06 -12.23
N LEU A 39 -22.12 -2.92 -13.08
CA LEU A 39 -22.84 -3.52 -14.21
C LEU A 39 -23.97 -4.47 -13.78
N VAL A 40 -23.78 -5.21 -12.68
CA VAL A 40 -24.81 -6.07 -12.09
C VAL A 40 -25.88 -5.27 -11.34
N GLY A 41 -25.66 -3.98 -11.08
CA GLY A 41 -26.55 -3.16 -10.26
C GLY A 41 -26.59 -3.61 -8.79
N ALA A 42 -25.54 -4.28 -8.32
CA ALA A 42 -25.46 -4.78 -6.95
C ALA A 42 -25.28 -3.60 -5.98
N VAL A 43 -26.38 -3.23 -5.32
CA VAL A 43 -26.38 -2.23 -4.24
C VAL A 43 -26.14 -2.89 -2.88
N TYR A 44 -25.81 -2.08 -1.87
CA TYR A 44 -25.61 -2.53 -0.48
C TYR A 44 -26.73 -3.44 0.04
N CYS A 45 -27.97 -3.27 -0.46
CA CYS A 45 -29.14 -4.05 -0.07
C CYS A 45 -29.17 -5.48 -0.63
N THR A 46 -28.45 -5.79 -1.72
CA THR A 46 -28.53 -7.09 -2.42
C THR A 46 -27.42 -8.05 -1.96
N ALA A 47 -26.22 -7.54 -1.70
CA ALA A 47 -25.07 -8.34 -1.27
C ALA A 47 -24.17 -7.56 -0.28
N PRO A 48 -24.65 -7.28 0.95
CA PRO A 48 -23.95 -6.42 1.90
C PRO A 48 -22.57 -6.94 2.29
N LYS A 49 -22.41 -8.27 2.46
CA LYS A 49 -21.12 -8.88 2.85
C LYS A 49 -20.04 -8.69 1.79
N LEU A 50 -20.39 -8.81 0.51
CA LEU A 50 -19.44 -8.75 -0.60
C LEU A 50 -18.96 -7.31 -0.80
N ILE A 51 -19.88 -6.34 -0.82
CA ILE A 51 -19.56 -4.92 -0.95
C ILE A 51 -18.69 -4.44 0.21
N TYR A 52 -19.01 -4.86 1.43
CA TYR A 52 -18.22 -4.45 2.60
C TYR A 52 -16.83 -5.08 2.63
N PHE A 53 -16.67 -6.33 2.17
CA PHE A 53 -15.38 -7.00 2.04
C PHE A 53 -14.48 -6.33 0.98
N VAL A 54 -15.06 -5.97 -0.17
CA VAL A 54 -14.32 -5.29 -1.24
C VAL A 54 -13.95 -3.86 -0.81
N GLY A 55 -14.89 -3.13 -0.20
CA GLY A 55 -14.65 -1.78 0.30
C GLY A 55 -13.60 -1.74 1.41
N SER A 56 -13.58 -2.71 2.32
CA SER A 56 -12.54 -2.78 3.36
C SER A 56 -11.17 -3.04 2.73
N TRP A 57 -11.07 -3.92 1.74
CA TRP A 57 -9.83 -4.20 1.02
C TRP A 57 -9.26 -2.96 0.32
N VAL A 58 -10.11 -2.20 -0.38
CA VAL A 58 -9.71 -0.95 -1.05
C VAL A 58 -9.17 0.06 -0.05
N VAL A 59 -9.85 0.27 1.09
CA VAL A 59 -9.38 1.20 2.13
C VAL A 59 -8.06 0.75 2.74
N CYS A 60 -7.86 -0.55 2.96
CA CYS A 60 -6.60 -1.08 3.49
C CYS A 60 -5.43 -0.85 2.54
N LEU A 61 -5.62 -1.12 1.25
CA LEU A 61 -4.61 -0.85 0.23
C LEU A 61 -4.31 0.65 0.12
N TRP A 62 -5.34 1.51 0.13
CA TRP A 62 -5.16 2.96 0.06
C TRP A 62 -4.30 3.49 1.21
N ILE A 63 -4.62 3.13 2.45
CA ILE A 63 -3.88 3.63 3.62
C ILE A 63 -2.42 3.16 3.58
N THR A 64 -2.20 1.93 3.13
CA THR A 64 -0.86 1.34 2.99
C THR A 64 -0.03 2.12 1.97
N GLU A 65 -0.63 2.44 0.81
CA GLU A 65 -0.01 3.21 -0.27
C GLU A 65 0.34 4.63 0.16
N SER A 66 -0.62 5.38 0.70
CA SER A 66 -0.38 6.77 1.13
C SER A 66 0.69 6.87 2.21
N THR A 67 0.76 5.88 3.11
CA THR A 67 1.82 5.83 4.12
C THR A 67 3.18 5.54 3.47
N ALA A 68 3.24 4.61 2.52
CA ALA A 68 4.48 4.28 1.80
C ALA A 68 5.00 5.47 0.96
N GLU A 69 4.11 6.24 0.34
CA GLU A 69 4.47 7.49 -0.37
C GLU A 69 5.04 8.55 0.58
N MET A 70 4.44 8.70 1.77
CA MET A 70 4.96 9.63 2.79
C MET A 70 6.36 9.22 3.25
N LEU A 71 6.62 7.92 3.42
CA LEU A 71 7.94 7.38 3.73
C LEU A 71 8.96 7.65 2.62
N LEU A 72 8.55 7.51 1.36
CA LEU A 72 9.39 7.82 0.21
C LEU A 72 9.75 9.31 0.15
N ALA A 73 8.78 10.20 0.38
CA ALA A 73 9.00 11.64 0.45
C ALA A 73 9.98 11.99 1.57
N PHE A 74 9.80 11.40 2.75
CA PHE A 74 10.72 11.58 3.88
C PHE A 74 12.14 11.11 3.54
N ASN A 75 12.28 9.94 2.91
CA ASN A 75 13.57 9.42 2.47
C ASN A 75 14.28 10.38 1.50
N ARG A 76 13.54 11.05 0.60
CA ARG A 76 14.10 12.09 -0.29
C ARG A 76 14.53 13.35 0.46
N CYS A 77 13.75 13.80 1.44
CA CYS A 77 14.12 14.96 2.28
C CYS A 77 15.40 14.68 3.07
N VAL A 78 15.55 13.48 3.63
CA VAL A 78 16.75 13.08 4.38
C VAL A 78 17.97 12.95 3.46
N GLU A 79 17.80 12.36 2.27
CA GLU A 79 18.86 12.24 1.25
C GLU A 79 19.40 13.61 0.80
N VAL A 80 18.51 14.61 0.66
CA VAL A 80 18.88 16.00 0.34
C VAL A 80 19.58 16.71 1.50
N SER A 81 19.17 16.45 2.74
CA SER A 81 19.77 17.08 3.91
C SER A 81 21.16 16.53 4.23
N SER A 82 21.33 15.20 4.19
CA SER A 82 22.62 14.54 4.39
C SER A 82 22.56 13.07 4.00
N SER A 83 23.39 12.65 3.04
CA SER A 83 23.50 11.24 2.62
C SER A 83 23.91 10.31 3.77
N TYR A 84 24.62 10.80 4.79
CA TYR A 84 25.00 10.01 5.96
C TYR A 84 23.79 9.60 6.82
N TRP A 85 22.85 10.52 7.04
CA TRP A 85 21.63 10.21 7.79
C TRP A 85 20.70 9.28 7.03
N ALA A 86 20.67 9.37 5.70
CA ALA A 86 19.93 8.43 4.86
C ALA A 86 20.47 7.00 5.04
N ASP A 87 21.80 6.81 5.06
CA ASP A 87 22.41 5.52 5.34
C ASP A 87 22.14 5.06 6.78
N VAL A 88 22.27 5.91 7.80
CA VAL A 88 22.03 5.47 9.20
C VAL A 88 20.58 5.06 9.44
N LEU A 89 19.60 5.76 8.86
CA LEU A 89 18.18 5.50 9.07
C LEU A 89 17.66 4.33 8.22
N PHE A 90 18.14 4.21 6.98
CA PHE A 90 17.56 3.31 5.98
C PHE A 90 18.46 2.14 5.55
N HIS A 91 19.74 2.10 5.91
CA HIS A 91 20.61 1.03 5.42
C HIS A 91 20.30 -0.33 6.11
N GLY A 92 20.16 -1.38 5.30
CA GLY A 92 19.96 -2.77 5.75
C GLY A 92 18.50 -3.25 5.91
N LYS A 93 18.28 -4.19 6.83
CA LYS A 93 16.97 -4.87 7.06
C LYS A 93 15.89 -3.98 7.72
N ARG A 94 16.22 -2.77 8.16
CA ARG A 94 15.29 -1.86 8.88
C ARG A 94 14.20 -1.24 8.00
N ILE A 95 14.44 -1.12 6.68
CA ILE A 95 13.40 -0.77 5.70
C ILE A 95 12.23 -1.75 5.71
N TYR A 96 12.52 -3.04 5.82
CA TYR A 96 11.46 -4.06 5.88
C TYR A 96 10.63 -3.91 7.16
N LEU A 97 11.23 -3.48 8.28
CA LEU A 97 10.49 -3.13 9.50
C LEU A 97 9.60 -1.90 9.29
N TRP A 98 10.08 -0.89 8.57
CA TRP A 98 9.27 0.30 8.24
C TRP A 98 8.17 0.04 7.22
N MET A 99 8.32 -0.95 6.34
CA MET A 99 7.25 -1.43 5.45
C MET A 99 6.23 -2.32 6.18
N ILE A 100 6.65 -3.02 7.24
CA ILE A 100 5.73 -3.82 8.06
C ILE A 100 4.74 -2.91 8.79
N ILE A 101 5.12 -1.72 9.26
CA ILE A 101 4.23 -0.80 9.98
C ILE A 101 2.95 -0.43 9.18
N PRO A 102 3.02 0.07 7.94
CA PRO A 102 1.83 0.39 7.14
C PRO A 102 1.04 -0.87 6.77
N THR A 103 1.72 -1.98 6.49
CA THR A 103 1.07 -3.27 6.23
C THR A 103 0.28 -3.75 7.45
N LEU A 104 0.86 -3.63 8.66
CA LEU A 104 0.22 -3.99 9.92
C LEU A 104 -0.97 -3.07 10.23
N TYR A 105 -0.85 -1.77 9.96
CA TYR A 105 -1.93 -0.80 10.17
C TYR A 105 -3.13 -1.09 9.24
N GLY A 106 -2.86 -1.42 7.97
CA GLY A 106 -3.87 -1.91 7.03
C GLY A 106 -4.51 -3.22 7.49
N CYS A 107 -3.71 -4.19 7.93
CA CYS A 107 -4.22 -5.48 8.45
C CYS A 107 -5.05 -5.33 9.73
N ILE A 108 -4.66 -4.45 10.66
CA ILE A 108 -5.43 -4.16 11.88
C ILE A 108 -6.78 -3.54 11.52
N MET A 109 -6.82 -2.59 10.59
CA MET A 109 -8.09 -2.02 10.12
C MET A 109 -8.96 -3.07 9.44
N PHE A 110 -8.39 -3.96 8.62
CA PHE A 110 -9.12 -5.07 8.01
C PHE A 110 -9.75 -6.00 9.06
N ILE A 111 -8.97 -6.40 10.08
CA ILE A 111 -9.42 -7.27 11.18
C ILE A 111 -10.53 -6.60 11.99
N ASN A 112 -10.37 -5.33 12.37
CA ASN A 112 -11.39 -4.59 13.11
C ASN A 112 -12.68 -4.42 12.31
N LYS A 113 -12.57 -4.25 10.98
CA LYS A 113 -13.75 -4.11 10.12
C LYS A 113 -14.46 -5.46 9.88
N TRP A 114 -13.70 -6.56 9.85
CA TRP A 114 -14.21 -7.93 9.68
C TRP A 114 -14.90 -8.46 10.95
N ILE A 115 -14.35 -8.15 12.14
CA ILE A 115 -14.94 -8.57 13.42
C ILE A 115 -16.25 -7.85 13.77
N ILE A 116 -16.49 -6.68 13.16
CA ILE A 116 -17.74 -5.92 13.31
C ILE A 116 -18.88 -6.48 12.42
N ILE A 117 -18.56 -7.34 11.45
CA ILE A 117 -19.53 -7.91 10.50
C ILE A 117 -19.97 -9.33 10.84
N PHE A 118 -19.31 -9.95 11.82
CA PHE A 118 -19.65 -11.26 12.37
C PHE A 118 -20.35 -11.09 13.72
#